data_AF-F9EM83-F1
#
_entry.id   AF-F9EM83-F1
#
_cell.length_a   1.000
_cell.length_b   1.000
_cell.length_c   1.000
_cell.angle_alpha   90.00
_cell.angle_beta   90.00
_cell.angle_gamma   90.00
#
_symmetry.space_group_name_H-M   'P 1'
#
loop_
_entity.id
_entity.type
_entity.pdbx_description
1 polymer ?
#
loop_
_entity_poly.entity_id
_entity_poly.type
_entity_poly.pdbx_seq_one_letter_code
_entity_poly.pdbx_strand_id
1 'polypeptide(L)' 'MEKGIGIGIYDFRKIIKEDCYYFDKTNYIEELLKDRTEIKLFTRPRRFGKT' A
#
# COMPACT_ATOMS: atom_id res chain seq x y z
N MET A 1 20.62 4.15 8.67
CA MET A 1 20.15 2.78 8.96
C MET A 1 18.96 2.52 8.06
N GLU A 2 18.91 1.39 7.37
CA GLU A 2 17.76 1.06 6.53
C GLU A 2 16.57 0.67 7.41
N LYS A 3 15.37 1.16 7.07
CA LYS A 3 14.14 0.82 7.78
C LYS A 3 13.75 -0.64 7.51
N GLY A 4 13.16 -1.31 8.50
CA GLY A 4 12.58 -2.65 8.28
C GLY A 4 11.26 -2.56 7.52
N ILE A 5 10.91 -3.58 6.72
CA ILE A 5 9.63 -3.60 5.97
C ILE A 5 8.40 -3.77 6.91
N GLY A 6 8.58 -4.29 8.12
CA GLY A 6 7.47 -4.48 9.07
C GLY A 6 6.50 -5.60 8.68
N ILE A 7 6.95 -6.62 7.93
CA ILE A 7 6.12 -7.75 7.51
C ILE A 7 5.51 -8.44 8.75
N GLY A 8 4.18 -8.60 8.76
CA GLY A 8 3.44 -9.22 9.87
C GLY A 8 3.02 -8.26 10.99
N ILE A 9 3.38 -6.97 10.91
CA ILE A 9 2.90 -5.94 11.82
C ILE A 9 1.64 -5.29 11.22
N TYR A 10 0.50 -5.51 11.85
CA TYR A 10 -0.78 -4.95 11.39
C TYR A 10 -1.18 -3.66 12.13
N ASP A 11 -0.57 -3.36 13.29
CA ASP A 11 -0.84 -2.12 14.04
C ASP A 11 0.02 -0.97 13.50
N PHE A 12 -0.65 0.08 13.00
CA PHE A 12 -0.01 1.29 12.50
C PHE A 12 0.89 1.98 13.52
N ARG A 13 0.48 2.08 14.79
CA ARG A 13 1.27 2.74 15.83
C ARG A 13 2.60 2.03 16.04
N LYS A 14 2.59 0.69 15.91
CA LYS A 14 3.79 -0.13 16.03
C LYS A 14 4.74 0.09 14.86
N ILE A 15 4.23 0.18 13.63
CA ILE A 15 5.01 0.54 12.43
C ILE A 15 5.76 1.86 12.61
N ILE A 16 5.07 2.90 13.11
CA ILE A 16 5.68 4.22 13.33
C ILE A 16 6.72 4.17 14.47
N LYS A 17 6.39 3.52 15.59
CA LYS A 17 7.28 3.44 16.75
C LYS A 17 8.56 2.64 16.46
N GLU A 18 8.47 1.58 15.66
CA GLU A 18 9.59 0.71 15.30
C GLU A 18 10.35 1.21 14.05
N ASP A 19 10.06 2.43 13.57
CA ASP A 19 10.64 3.04 12.37
C ASP A 19 10.62 2.11 11.14
N CYS A 20 9.52 1.40 10.95
CA CYS A 20 9.32 0.54 9.79
C CYS A 20 8.90 1.36 8.55
N TYR A 21 9.09 0.78 7.37
CA TYR A 21 8.56 1.34 6.13
C TYR A 21 7.02 1.39 6.18
N TYR A 22 6.49 2.58 5.98
CA TYR A 22 5.08 2.85 5.80
C TYR A 22 4.89 3.60 4.48
N PHE A 23 4.01 3.09 3.63
CA PHE A 23 3.65 3.73 2.36
C PHE A 23 2.26 4.32 2.48
N ASP A 24 2.18 5.64 2.64
CA ASP A 24 0.93 6.37 2.52
C ASP A 24 0.52 6.44 1.04
N LYS A 25 -0.69 5.97 0.73
CA LYS A 25 -1.24 5.94 -0.63
C LYS A 25 -2.31 7.00 -0.85
N THR A 26 -2.59 7.87 0.13
CA THR A 26 -3.66 8.86 0.07
C THR A 26 -3.51 9.77 -1.15
N ASN A 27 -2.34 10.36 -1.35
CA ASN A 27 -2.07 11.22 -2.51
C ASN A 27 -2.15 10.45 -3.83
N TYR A 28 -1.65 9.22 -3.86
CA TYR A 28 -1.73 8.36 -5.04
C TYR A 28 -3.20 8.05 -5.42
N ILE A 29 -4.07 7.82 -4.44
CA ILE A 29 -5.50 7.62 -4.69
C ILE A 29 -6.13 8.90 -5.25
N GLU A 30 -5.78 10.07 -4.73
CA GLU A 30 -6.28 11.34 -5.26
C GLU A 30 -5.85 11.58 -6.72
N GLU A 31 -4.58 11.34 -7.04
CA GLU A 31 -4.06 11.40 -8.41
C GLU A 31 -4.76 10.41 -9.33
N LEU A 32 -4.98 9.18 -8.85
CA LEU A 32 -5.69 8.14 -9.58
C LEU A 32 -7.12 8.54 -9.93
N LEU A 33 -7.81 9.28 -9.05
CA LEU A 33 -9.17 9.78 -9.27
C LEU A 33 -9.22 10.98 -10.22
N LYS A 34 -8.19 11.83 -10.22
CA LYS A 34 -8.07 12.97 -11.16
C LYS A 34 -7.67 12.54 -12.56
N ASP A 35 -7.02 11.40 -12.67
CA ASP A 35 -6.58 10.83 -13.94
C ASP A 35 -7.79 10.44 -14.81
N ARG A 36 -7.80 10.98 -16.04
CA ARG A 36 -8.90 10.87 -17.01
C ARG A 36 -8.71 9.71 -17.98
N THR A 37 -7.78 8.79 -17.72
CA THR A 37 -7.65 7.54 -18.49
C THR A 37 -8.97 6.79 -18.54
N GLU A 38 -9.41 6.44 -19.75
CA GLU A 38 -10.66 5.69 -20.00
C GLU A 38 -10.64 4.28 -19.37
N ILE A 39 -9.47 3.65 -19.34
CA ILE A 39 -9.27 2.31 -18.77
C ILE A 39 -8.06 2.33 -17.84
N LYS A 40 -8.23 1.81 -16.62
CA LYS A 40 -7.15 1.57 -15.66
C LYS A 40 -7.03 0.07 -15.41
N LEU A 41 -5.86 -0.51 -15.72
CA LEU A 41 -5.57 -1.92 -15.48
C LEU A 41 -5.05 -2.13 -14.06
N PHE A 42 -5.83 -2.80 -13.22
CA PHE A 42 -5.37 -3.32 -11.93
C PHE A 42 -5.08 -4.82 -12.07
N THR A 43 -3.81 -5.20 -12.03
CA THR A 43 -3.43 -6.61 -12.09
C THR A 43 -3.84 -7.31 -10.79
N ARG A 44 -4.87 -8.18 -10.86
CA ARG A 44 -5.26 -9.02 -9.73
C ARG A 44 -4.20 -10.12 -9.50
N PRO A 45 -3.64 -10.26 -8.28
CA PRO A 45 -2.69 -11.33 -8.00
C PRO A 45 -3.29 -12.73 -8.23
N ARG A 46 -2.51 -13.65 -8.79
CA ARG A 46 -2.92 -15.05 -8.96
C ARG A 46 -3.26 -15.64 -7.59
N ARG A 47 -4.47 -16.21 -7.46
CA ARG A 47 -5.05 -16.76 -6.20
C ARG A 47 -5.51 -15.74 -5.16
N PHE A 48 -5.62 -14.46 -5.50
CA PHE A 48 -6.24 -13.47 -4.60
C PHE A 48 -7.72 -13.80 -4.36
N GLY A 49 -8.13 -14.01 -3.11
CA GLY A 49 -9.52 -14.33 -2.73
C GLY A 49 -9.93 -15.80 -2.94
N LYS A 50 -8.97 -16.73 -3.07
CA LYS A 50 -9.24 -18.15 -2.87
C LYS A 50 -9.07 -18.45 -1.39
N THR A 51 -10.15 -18.33 -0.64
CA THR A 51 -10.39 -19.09 0.57
C THR A 51 -11.35 -20.22 0.21
#